data_AF-A0A816F736-F1
#
_entry.id   AF-A0A816F736-F1
#
_cell.length_a   1.000
_cell.length_b   1.000
_cell.length_c   1.000
_cell.angle_alpha   90.00
_cell.angle_beta   90.00
_cell.angle_gamma   90.00
#
_symmetry.space_group_name_H-M   'P 1'
#
loop_
_entity.id
_entity.type
_entity.pdbx_description
1 polymer ?
#
loop_
_entity_poly.entity_id
_entity_poly.type
_entity_poly.pdbx_seq_one_letter_code
_entity_poly.pdbx_strand_id
1 'polypeptide(L)'
;ASPSDFQRLHNALSTNLKTISDNVTDLEKLAQKLGTPEDSERLRERYHRLQNETKNIMQQTNDALQGLNNARVLTEADQRRKKMLTDTLPKQYLATLSRFQQAQHIGARKEKESLDRARAISFHQYGVLDSQLAGDFVSGPTYDQLQRQAVSSIEQEVDMRALRERHEQLRELEVKEIEYFKMKSG
;
A
#
# COMPACT_ATOMS: atom_id res chain seq x y z
N ALA A 1 11.65 19.18 -20.38
CA ALA A 1 12.44 18.35 -19.45
C ALA A 1 13.88 18.33 -19.93
N SER A 2 14.82 18.84 -19.12
CA SER A 2 16.26 18.85 -19.41
C SER A 2 16.89 17.49 -19.05
N PRO A 3 18.12 17.17 -19.52
CA PRO A 3 18.84 15.93 -19.15
C PRO A 3 18.90 15.67 -17.63
N SER A 4 18.85 16.73 -16.83
CA SER A 4 18.76 16.67 -15.37
C SER A 4 17.47 16.03 -14.85
N ASP A 5 16.36 16.09 -15.58
CA ASP A 5 15.07 15.56 -15.10
C ASP A 5 15.05 14.03 -15.13
N PHE A 6 15.65 13.40 -16.14
CA PHE A 6 15.79 11.95 -16.20
C PHE A 6 16.58 11.42 -14.98
N GLN A 7 17.72 12.05 -14.68
CA GLN A 7 18.55 11.65 -13.55
C GLN A 7 17.84 11.88 -12.21
N ARG A 8 17.10 12.98 -12.07
CA ARG A 8 16.28 13.25 -10.87
C ARG A 8 15.19 12.21 -10.68
N LEU A 9 14.46 11.86 -11.74
CA LEU A 9 13.40 10.84 -11.71
C LEU A 9 13.96 9.46 -11.37
N HIS A 10 15.08 9.09 -11.97
CA HIS A 10 15.77 7.84 -11.65
C HIS A 10 16.12 7.76 -10.16
N ASN A 11 16.79 8.79 -9.63
CA ASN A 11 17.17 8.82 -8.22
C ASN A 11 15.95 8.77 -7.29
N ALA A 12 14.89 9.54 -7.61
CA ALA A 12 13.65 9.52 -6.85
C ALA A 12 13.00 8.12 -6.84
N LEU A 13 12.95 7.44 -7.98
CA LEU A 13 12.39 6.09 -8.09
C LEU A 13 13.19 5.07 -7.26
N SER A 14 14.51 5.12 -7.34
CA SER A 14 15.37 4.24 -6.53
C SER A 14 15.18 4.47 -5.03
N THR A 15 15.14 5.73 -4.60
CA THR A 15 14.89 6.08 -3.19
C THR A 15 13.52 5.62 -2.75
N ASN A 16 12.48 5.89 -3.54
CA ASN A 16 11.12 5.53 -3.18
C ASN A 16 10.95 4.01 -3.08
N LEU A 17 11.47 3.23 -4.02
CA LEU A 17 11.39 1.77 -3.98
C LEU A 17 12.08 1.19 -2.75
N LYS A 18 13.26 1.73 -2.39
CA LYS A 18 13.95 1.33 -1.17
C LYS A 18 13.11 1.65 0.07
N THR A 19 12.60 2.88 0.19
CA THR A 19 11.80 3.29 1.34
C THR A 19 10.50 2.49 1.46
N ILE A 20 9.80 2.23 0.35
CA ILE A 20 8.61 1.36 0.39
C ILE A 20 8.99 -0.02 0.89
N SER A 21 10.08 -0.62 0.40
CA SER A 21 10.52 -1.94 0.86
C SER A 21 10.85 -1.94 2.37
N ASP A 22 11.58 -0.92 2.85
CA ASP A 22 11.92 -0.78 4.27
C ASP A 22 10.65 -0.64 5.12
N ASN A 23 9.70 0.21 4.70
CA ASN A 23 8.42 0.41 5.39
C ASN A 23 7.56 -0.86 5.40
N VAL A 24 7.53 -1.62 4.30
CA VAL A 24 6.80 -2.91 4.24
C VAL A 24 7.36 -3.90 5.24
N THR A 25 8.69 -4.02 5.34
CA THR A 25 9.32 -4.90 6.32
C THR A 25 9.00 -4.48 7.76
N ASP A 26 8.92 -3.19 8.04
CA ASP A 26 8.51 -2.72 9.36
C ASP A 26 7.01 -2.92 9.62
N LEU A 27 6.15 -2.78 8.62
CA LEU A 27 4.73 -3.13 8.70
C LEU A 27 4.51 -4.61 8.97
N GLU A 28 5.28 -5.50 8.34
CA GLU A 28 5.24 -6.94 8.59
C GLU A 28 5.56 -7.25 10.06
N LYS A 29 6.62 -6.64 10.61
CA LYS A 29 7.01 -6.80 12.02
C LYS A 29 5.95 -6.26 12.98
N LEU A 30 5.40 -5.08 12.69
CA LEU A 30 4.34 -4.48 13.51
C LEU A 30 3.07 -5.33 13.45
N ALA A 31 2.68 -5.77 12.26
CA ALA A 31 1.53 -6.65 12.07
C ALA A 31 1.66 -7.94 12.88
N GLN A 32 2.84 -8.55 12.96
CA GLN A 32 3.04 -9.76 13.77
C GLN A 32 2.69 -9.56 15.25
N LYS A 33 2.91 -8.36 15.79
CA LYS A 33 2.63 -8.00 17.19
C LYS A 33 1.18 -7.61 17.44
N LEU A 34 0.39 -7.33 16.40
CA LEU A 34 -1.04 -7.05 16.56
C LEU A 34 -1.77 -8.28 17.10
N GLY A 35 -2.61 -8.05 18.11
CA GLY A 35 -3.38 -9.05 18.83
C GLY A 35 -2.57 -9.94 19.78
N THR A 36 -1.28 -9.72 19.98
CA THR A 36 -0.45 -10.42 20.97
C THR A 36 -0.39 -9.62 22.29
N PRO A 37 0.21 -10.15 23.37
CA PRO A 37 0.42 -9.38 24.60
C PRO A 37 1.30 -8.12 24.42
N GLU A 38 2.05 -8.01 23.31
CA GLU A 38 2.83 -6.81 22.96
C GLU A 38 2.00 -5.75 22.22
N ASP A 39 0.75 -6.06 21.86
CA ASP A 39 -0.15 -5.12 21.20
C ASP A 39 -0.47 -3.93 22.13
N SER A 40 -0.51 -2.74 21.55
CA SER A 40 -0.82 -1.50 22.25
C SER A 40 -1.34 -0.47 21.27
N GLU A 41 -2.08 0.53 21.78
CA GLU A 41 -2.58 1.64 20.97
C GLU A 41 -1.44 2.37 20.23
N ARG A 42 -0.31 2.64 20.91
CA ARG A 42 0.87 3.24 20.30
C ARG A 42 1.44 2.41 19.15
N LEU A 43 1.40 1.08 19.25
CA LEU A 43 1.85 0.17 18.20
C LEU A 43 0.91 0.24 16.98
N ARG A 44 -0.41 0.23 17.22
CA ARG A 44 -1.45 0.37 16.19
C ARG A 44 -1.37 1.72 15.48
N GLU A 45 -1.20 2.80 16.21
CA GLU A 45 -0.96 4.12 15.62
C GLU A 45 0.29 4.14 14.75
N ARG A 46 1.40 3.54 15.21
CA ARG A 46 2.62 3.45 14.42
C ARG A 46 2.38 2.65 13.14
N TYR A 47 1.65 1.54 13.22
CA TYR A 47 1.26 0.73 12.07
C TYR A 47 0.48 1.56 11.04
N HIS A 48 -0.59 2.26 11.46
CA HIS A 48 -1.39 3.09 10.55
C HIS A 48 -0.61 4.28 9.97
N ARG A 49 0.24 4.95 10.77
CA ARG A 49 1.10 6.04 10.27
C ARG A 49 2.03 5.53 9.17
N LEU A 50 2.72 4.41 9.42
CA LEU A 50 3.64 3.81 8.46
C LEU A 50 2.91 3.31 7.20
N GLN A 51 1.69 2.80 7.34
CA GLN A 51 0.83 2.40 6.22
C GLN A 51 0.49 3.61 5.33
N ASN A 52 0.10 4.73 5.92
CA ASN A 52 -0.24 5.95 5.19
C ASN A 52 0.98 6.59 4.52
N GLU A 53 2.11 6.64 5.22
CA GLU A 53 3.39 7.08 4.64
C GLU A 53 3.76 6.23 3.42
N THR A 54 3.63 4.91 3.52
CA THR A 54 3.92 3.99 2.41
C THR A 54 3.03 4.25 1.21
N LYS A 55 1.72 4.50 1.42
CA LYS A 55 0.78 4.87 0.34
C LYS A 55 1.19 6.17 -0.36
N ASN A 56 1.60 7.18 0.41
CA ASN A 56 2.06 8.45 -0.16
C ASN A 56 3.29 8.25 -1.05
N ILE A 57 4.26 7.46 -0.60
CA ILE A 57 5.47 7.17 -1.40
C ILE A 57 5.13 6.33 -2.63
N MET A 58 4.18 5.40 -2.53
CA MET A 58 3.66 4.65 -3.67
C MET A 58 3.05 5.57 -4.74
N GLN A 59 2.25 6.55 -4.33
CA GLN A 59 1.71 7.56 -5.25
C GLN A 59 2.82 8.37 -5.93
N GLN A 60 3.79 8.86 -5.15
CA GLN A 60 4.96 9.57 -5.69
C GLN A 60 5.78 8.72 -6.67
N THR A 61 5.86 7.40 -6.40
CA THR A 61 6.53 6.44 -7.29
C THR A 61 5.79 6.33 -8.62
N ASN A 62 4.46 6.26 -8.59
CA ASN A 62 3.65 6.22 -9.80
C ASN A 62 3.83 7.48 -10.65
N ASP A 63 3.81 8.65 -10.02
CA ASP A 63 4.01 9.93 -10.70
C ASP A 63 5.43 10.01 -11.31
N ALA A 64 6.45 9.53 -10.58
CA ALA A 64 7.81 9.49 -11.08
C ALA A 64 8.00 8.47 -12.23
N LEU A 65 7.29 7.33 -12.22
CA LEU A 65 7.30 6.37 -13.33
C LEU A 65 6.69 6.97 -14.60
N GLN A 66 5.57 7.69 -14.47
CA GLN A 66 4.97 8.42 -15.59
C GLN A 66 5.91 9.52 -16.10
N GLY A 67 6.54 10.27 -15.19
CA GLY A 67 7.56 11.24 -15.51
C GLY A 67 8.74 10.62 -16.28
N LEU A 68 9.20 9.44 -15.86
CA LEU A 68 10.31 8.72 -16.50
C LEU A 68 9.97 8.37 -17.96
N ASN A 69 8.76 7.86 -18.20
CA ASN A 69 8.29 7.55 -19.57
C ASN A 69 8.22 8.78 -20.46
N ASN A 70 7.84 9.94 -19.91
CA ASN A 70 7.73 11.19 -20.66
C ASN A 70 9.03 11.99 -20.75
N ALA A 71 10.07 11.61 -19.98
CA ALA A 71 11.33 12.33 -19.95
C ALA A 71 12.05 12.27 -21.31
N ARG A 72 12.46 13.44 -21.83
CA ARG A 72 13.32 13.50 -23.02
C ARG A 72 14.76 13.20 -22.61
N VAL A 73 15.43 12.41 -23.43
CA VAL A 73 16.84 12.05 -23.28
C VAL A 73 17.58 12.46 -24.54
N LEU A 74 18.76 13.05 -24.40
CA LEU A 74 19.50 13.65 -25.51
C LEU A 74 20.63 12.75 -26.03
N THR A 75 21.05 11.75 -25.25
CA THR A 75 22.14 10.84 -25.62
C THR A 75 21.63 9.42 -25.82
N GLU A 76 22.25 8.68 -26.74
CA GLU A 76 21.94 7.26 -26.95
C GLU A 76 22.14 6.42 -25.68
N ALA A 77 23.14 6.78 -24.86
CA ALA A 77 23.41 6.11 -23.60
C ALA A 77 22.27 6.30 -22.58
N ASP A 78 21.74 7.52 -22.47
CA ASP A 78 20.57 7.80 -21.62
C ASP A 78 19.32 7.12 -22.17
N GLN A 79 19.19 7.02 -23.49
CA GLN A 79 18.06 6.36 -24.14
C GLN A 79 18.05 4.85 -23.88
N ARG A 80 19.22 4.19 -23.91
CA ARG A 80 19.37 2.79 -23.49
C ARG A 80 19.07 2.61 -22.00
N ARG A 81 19.58 3.50 -21.13
CA ARG A 81 19.29 3.47 -19.69
C ARG A 81 17.80 3.66 -19.41
N LYS A 82 17.15 4.63 -20.04
CA LYS A 82 15.71 4.87 -19.91
C LYS A 82 14.91 3.62 -20.24
N LYS A 83 15.18 2.98 -21.39
CA LYS A 83 14.49 1.75 -21.80
C LYS A 83 14.61 0.64 -20.74
N MET A 84 15.83 0.39 -20.27
CA MET A 84 16.06 -0.62 -19.22
C MET A 84 15.29 -0.33 -17.93
N LEU A 85 15.25 0.94 -17.50
CA LEU A 85 14.54 1.36 -16.30
C LEU A 85 13.02 1.26 -16.47
N THR A 86 12.50 1.65 -17.63
CA THR A 86 11.07 1.49 -17.98
C THR A 86 10.66 0.01 -17.97
N ASP A 87 11.54 -0.91 -18.35
CA ASP A 87 11.23 -2.35 -18.32
C ASP A 87 11.35 -2.98 -16.92
N THR A 88 12.19 -2.42 -16.06
CA THR A 88 12.60 -3.05 -14.78
C THR A 88 11.91 -2.45 -13.56
N LEU A 89 11.84 -1.11 -13.46
CA LEU A 89 11.30 -0.43 -12.28
C LEU A 89 9.82 -0.74 -12.03
N PRO A 90 8.94 -0.83 -13.05
CA PRO A 90 7.55 -1.24 -12.82
C PRO A 90 7.45 -2.63 -12.19
N LYS A 91 8.29 -3.59 -12.60
CA LYS A 91 8.29 -4.95 -12.05
C LYS A 91 8.71 -4.96 -10.59
N GLN A 92 9.75 -4.20 -10.25
CA GLN A 92 10.20 -4.03 -8.86
C GLN A 92 9.12 -3.37 -8.01
N TYR A 93 8.49 -2.31 -8.53
CA TYR A 93 7.38 -1.63 -7.87
C TYR A 93 6.21 -2.57 -7.58
N LEU A 94 5.80 -3.39 -8.54
CA LEU A 94 4.74 -4.38 -8.37
C LEU A 94 5.08 -5.45 -7.33
N ALA A 95 6.33 -5.92 -7.30
CA ALA A 95 6.78 -6.86 -6.28
C ALA A 95 6.65 -6.25 -4.87
N THR A 96 7.08 -4.99 -4.71
CA THR A 96 6.97 -4.28 -3.42
C THR A 96 5.51 -4.00 -3.05
N LEU A 97 4.67 -3.65 -4.03
CA LEU A 97 3.23 -3.45 -3.85
C LEU A 97 2.53 -4.73 -3.38
N SER A 98 2.87 -5.88 -3.97
CA SER A 98 2.33 -7.18 -3.55
C SER A 98 2.68 -7.50 -2.10
N ARG A 99 3.93 -7.26 -1.69
CA ARG A 99 4.35 -7.45 -0.29
C ARG A 99 3.61 -6.51 0.66
N PHE A 100 3.46 -5.25 0.29
CA PHE A 100 2.68 -4.28 1.07
C PHE A 100 1.22 -4.75 1.27
N GLN A 101 0.59 -5.24 0.21
CA GLN A 101 -0.78 -5.77 0.26
C GLN A 101 -0.89 -6.95 1.23
N GLN A 102 0.08 -7.87 1.20
CA GLN A 102 0.12 -9.00 2.14
C GLN A 102 0.27 -8.52 3.59
N ALA A 103 1.17 -7.57 3.84
CA ALA A 103 1.37 -6.97 5.17
C ALA A 103 0.09 -6.28 5.69
N GLN A 104 -0.64 -5.58 4.81
CA GLN A 104 -1.94 -4.99 5.13
C GLN A 104 -2.98 -6.03 5.48
N HIS A 105 -3.13 -7.07 4.65
CA HIS A 105 -4.11 -8.13 4.88
C HIS A 105 -3.87 -8.86 6.22
N ILE A 106 -2.59 -9.16 6.52
CA ILE A 106 -2.21 -9.78 7.80
C ILE A 106 -2.54 -8.86 8.98
N GLY A 107 -2.23 -7.56 8.87
CA GLY A 107 -2.56 -6.57 9.89
C GLY A 107 -4.05 -6.45 10.14
N ALA A 108 -4.85 -6.24 9.09
CA ALA A 108 -6.30 -6.12 9.17
C ALA A 108 -6.96 -7.36 9.78
N ARG A 109 -6.51 -8.56 9.39
CA ARG A 109 -7.01 -9.81 9.97
C ARG A 109 -6.73 -9.88 11.47
N LYS A 110 -5.52 -9.53 11.90
CA LYS A 110 -5.13 -9.55 13.32
C LYS A 110 -5.84 -8.50 14.16
N GLU A 111 -6.07 -7.31 13.62
CA GLU A 111 -6.87 -6.27 14.28
C GLU A 111 -8.32 -6.74 14.48
N LYS A 112 -8.92 -7.33 13.44
CA LYS A 112 -10.26 -7.92 13.52
C LYS A 112 -10.34 -9.01 14.59
N GLU A 113 -9.41 -9.97 14.58
CA GLU A 113 -9.35 -11.04 15.58
C GLU A 113 -9.16 -10.49 17.00
N SER A 114 -8.37 -9.43 17.17
CA SER A 114 -8.19 -8.77 18.46
C SER A 114 -9.46 -8.10 18.96
N LEU A 115 -10.18 -7.40 18.08
CA LEU A 115 -11.47 -6.77 18.41
C LEU A 115 -12.53 -7.81 18.76
N ASP A 116 -12.60 -8.91 18.03
CA ASP A 116 -13.54 -10.00 18.30
C ASP A 116 -13.23 -10.68 19.64
N ARG A 117 -11.95 -10.88 19.98
CA ARG A 117 -11.53 -11.34 21.32
C ARG A 117 -11.92 -10.37 22.43
N ALA A 118 -11.63 -9.08 22.26
CA ALA A 118 -11.98 -8.05 23.24
C ALA A 118 -13.50 -8.00 23.49
N ARG A 119 -14.29 -8.11 22.42
CA ARG A 119 -15.76 -8.23 22.51
C ARG A 119 -16.18 -9.46 23.30
N ALA A 120 -15.64 -10.64 22.99
CA ALA A 120 -15.98 -11.89 23.67
C ALA A 120 -15.64 -11.86 25.18
N ILE A 121 -14.51 -11.25 25.55
CA ILE A 121 -14.13 -11.02 26.95
C ILE A 121 -15.12 -10.08 27.63
N SER A 122 -15.49 -8.97 26.98
CA SER A 122 -16.52 -8.05 27.48
C SER A 122 -17.85 -8.79 27.72
N PHE A 123 -18.32 -9.60 26.77
CA PHE A 123 -19.55 -10.39 26.94
C PHE A 123 -19.46 -11.38 28.11
N HIS A 124 -18.29 -11.99 28.36
CA HIS A 124 -18.11 -12.88 29.51
C HIS A 124 -17.98 -12.13 30.84
N GLN A 125 -17.41 -10.92 30.85
CA GLN A 125 -17.23 -10.10 32.05
C GLN A 125 -18.53 -9.41 32.48
N TYR A 126 -19.39 -9.03 31.53
CA TYR A 126 -20.69 -8.39 31.78
C TYR A 126 -21.87 -9.37 31.76
N GLY A 127 -21.71 -10.58 31.20
CA GLY A 127 -22.75 -11.63 31.19
C GLY A 127 -23.03 -12.28 32.55
N VAL A 128 -22.29 -11.91 33.60
CA VAL A 128 -22.53 -12.35 34.99
C VAL A 128 -23.19 -11.26 35.84
N LEU A 129 -23.36 -10.04 35.31
CA LEU A 129 -23.78 -8.87 36.10
C LEU A 129 -24.94 -8.06 35.51
N ASP A 130 -25.64 -8.57 34.50
CA ASP A 130 -26.82 -7.88 33.98
C ASP A 130 -28.12 -8.38 34.64
N SER A 131 -28.43 -7.77 35.79
CA SER A 131 -29.83 -7.55 36.15
C SER A 131 -30.12 -6.15 36.70
N GLN A 132 -29.17 -5.31 37.10
CA GLN A 132 -29.57 -4.09 37.84
C GLN A 132 -28.80 -2.78 37.64
N LEU A 133 -27.70 -2.67 36.88
CA LEU A 133 -26.97 -1.39 36.83
C LEU A 133 -26.69 -0.93 35.39
N ALA A 134 -27.77 -0.58 34.70
CA ALA A 134 -27.72 0.32 33.55
C ALA A 134 -27.33 1.73 34.05
N GLY A 135 -26.03 2.01 34.07
CA GLY A 135 -25.57 3.32 34.51
C GLY A 135 -24.06 3.37 34.64
N ASP A 136 -23.44 3.91 33.59
CA ASP A 136 -22.15 4.57 33.63
C ASP A 136 -20.90 3.69 33.39
N PHE A 137 -20.01 4.25 32.57
CA PHE A 137 -18.65 3.78 32.22
C PHE A 137 -18.50 2.61 31.23
N VAL A 138 -18.13 2.90 29.97
CA VAL A 138 -16.79 2.69 29.36
C VAL A 138 -16.80 3.25 27.93
N SER A 139 -16.04 4.32 27.68
CA SER A 139 -15.73 4.83 26.34
C SER A 139 -14.76 3.88 25.61
N GLY A 140 -15.29 2.91 24.87
CA GLY A 140 -14.60 2.27 23.75
C GLY A 140 -14.91 3.00 22.43
N PRO A 141 -14.11 2.82 21.36
CA PRO A 141 -14.46 3.37 20.05
C PRO A 141 -15.88 2.93 19.69
N THR A 142 -16.75 3.91 19.44
CA THR A 142 -18.16 3.67 19.13
C THR A 142 -18.29 2.80 17.88
N TYR A 143 -19.40 2.05 17.79
CA TYR A 143 -19.71 1.21 16.63
C TYR A 143 -19.51 1.94 15.29
N ASP A 144 -19.87 3.23 15.25
CA ASP A 144 -19.67 4.12 14.09
C ASP A 144 -18.20 4.29 13.69
N GLN A 145 -17.27 4.34 14.66
CA GLN A 145 -15.84 4.49 14.41
C GLN A 145 -15.22 3.22 13.84
N LEU A 146 -15.61 2.05 14.36
CA LEU A 146 -15.19 0.75 13.83
C LEU A 146 -15.74 0.50 12.42
N GLN A 147 -17.00 0.91 12.18
CA GLN A 147 -17.61 0.83 10.85
C GLN A 147 -16.91 1.76 9.86
N ARG A 148 -16.53 2.99 10.26
CA ARG A 148 -15.73 3.90 9.42
C ARG A 148 -14.36 3.33 9.07
N GLN A 149 -13.69 2.66 10.01
CA GLN A 149 -12.40 1.99 9.73
C GLN A 149 -12.54 0.81 8.77
N ALA A 150 -13.61 0.02 8.92
CA ALA A 150 -13.92 -1.09 8.01
C ALA A 150 -14.31 -0.59 6.60
N VAL A 151 -15.13 0.46 6.51
CA VAL A 151 -15.51 1.11 5.25
C VAL A 151 -14.29 1.73 4.57
N SER A 152 -13.40 2.41 5.32
CA SER A 152 -12.16 2.95 4.77
C SER A 152 -11.23 1.86 4.22
N SER A 153 -11.21 0.69 4.87
CA SER A 153 -10.44 -0.47 4.40
C SER A 153 -11.03 -1.06 3.10
N ILE A 154 -12.36 -1.10 2.98
CA ILE A 154 -13.07 -1.55 1.78
C ILE A 154 -12.90 -0.54 0.64
N GLU A 155 -13.01 0.76 0.91
CA GLU A 155 -12.79 1.83 -0.08
C GLU A 155 -11.36 1.79 -0.63
N GLN A 156 -10.37 1.52 0.24
CA GLN A 156 -8.98 1.32 -0.19
C GLN A 156 -8.79 0.07 -1.05
N GLU A 157 -9.55 -1.00 -0.79
CA GLU A 157 -9.53 -2.20 -1.61
C GLU A 157 -10.13 -1.93 -3.02
N VAL A 158 -11.17 -1.11 -3.09
CA VAL A 158 -11.83 -0.68 -4.34
C VAL A 158 -10.90 0.21 -5.18
N ASP A 159 -10.27 1.22 -4.58
CA ASP A 159 -9.30 2.08 -5.27
C ASP A 159 -8.12 1.26 -5.83
N MET A 160 -7.70 0.22 -5.11
CA MET A 160 -6.62 -0.68 -5.55
C MET A 160 -7.05 -1.63 -6.68
N ARG A 161 -8.31 -2.07 -6.72
CA ARG A 161 -8.85 -2.83 -7.87
C ARG A 161 -8.89 -1.96 -9.13
N ALA A 162 -9.33 -0.71 -8.99
CA ALA A 162 -9.31 0.26 -10.09
C ALA A 162 -7.88 0.51 -10.62
N LEU A 163 -6.88 0.59 -9.74
CA LEU A 163 -5.46 0.68 -10.13
C LEU A 163 -4.95 -0.58 -10.85
N ARG A 164 -5.39 -1.78 -10.45
CA ARG A 164 -5.05 -3.05 -11.15
C ARG A 164 -5.68 -3.11 -12.54
N GLU A 165 -6.95 -2.76 -12.67
CA GLU A 165 -7.65 -2.73 -13.97
C GLU A 165 -7.00 -1.73 -14.92
N ARG A 166 -6.59 -0.56 -14.42
CA ARG A 166 -5.84 0.42 -15.22
C ARG A 166 -4.47 -0.12 -15.65
N HIS A 167 -3.81 -0.94 -14.82
CA HIS A 167 -2.54 -1.58 -15.17
C HIS A 167 -2.70 -2.67 -16.23
N GLU A 168 -3.80 -3.44 -16.21
CA GLU A 168 -4.12 -4.38 -17.30
C GLU A 168 -4.35 -3.67 -18.63
N GLN A 169 -5.04 -2.53 -18.59
CA GLN A 169 -5.24 -1.70 -19.77
C GLN A 169 -3.92 -1.15 -20.33
N LEU A 170 -2.99 -0.70 -19.46
CA LEU A 170 -1.66 -0.26 -19.89
C LEU A 170 -0.83 -1.41 -20.48
N ARG A 171 -0.89 -2.60 -19.89
CA ARG A 171 -0.22 -3.78 -20.44
C ARG A 171 -0.73 -4.16 -21.82
N GLU A 172 -2.06 -4.10 -22.03
CA GLU A 172 -2.63 -4.33 -23.37
C GLU A 172 -2.16 -3.29 -24.38
N LEU A 173 -2.04 -2.03 -23.99
CA LEU A 173 -1.55 -0.96 -24.87
C LEU A 173 -0.08 -1.16 -25.25
N GLU A 174 0.78 -1.58 -24.31
CA GLU A 174 2.19 -1.90 -24.58
C GLU A 174 2.33 -3.09 -25.53
N VAL A 175 1.51 -4.14 -25.37
CA VAL A 175 1.49 -5.29 -26.30
C VAL A 175 1.06 -4.85 -27.70
N LYS A 176 0.01 -4.03 -27.81
CA LYS A 176 -0.48 -3.49 -29.09
C LYS A 176 0.56 -2.59 -29.76
N GLU A 177 1.31 -1.78 -29.02
CA GLU A 177 2.42 -0.98 -29.58
C GLU A 177 3.57 -1.86 -30.11
N ILE A 178 3.92 -2.92 -29.39
CA ILE A 178 4.98 -3.86 -29.82
C ILE A 178 4.57 -4.61 -31.08
N GLU A 179 3.32 -5.07 -31.17
CA GLU A 179 2.78 -5.69 -32.38
C GLU A 179 2.73 -4.71 -33.56
N TYR A 180 2.28 -3.48 -33.32
CA TYR A 180 2.25 -2.44 -34.34
C TYR A 180 3.66 -2.13 -34.90
N PHE A 181 4.66 -2.04 -34.04
CA PHE A 181 6.05 -1.85 -34.47
C PHE A 181 6.59 -3.06 -35.26
N LYS A 182 6.27 -4.30 -34.85
CA LYS A 182 6.63 -5.50 -35.61
C LYS A 182 6.01 -5.52 -37.01
N MET A 183 4.77 -5.09 -37.15
CA MET A 183 4.07 -5.05 -38.45
C MET A 183 4.60 -3.98 -39.41
N LYS A 184 5.15 -2.87 -38.91
CA LYS A 184 5.73 -1.82 -39.76
C LYS A 184 7.22 -2.01 -40.08
N SER A 185 7.89 -2.94 -39.42
CA SER A 185 9.34 -3.16 -39.55
C SER A 185 9.70 -4.39 -40.41
N GLY A 186 8.69 -5.10 -40.94
CA GLY A 186 8.84 -6.18 -41.92
C GLY A 186 8.20 -5.79 -43.24
#